data_AF-X1R0X1-F1
#
_entry.id   AF-X1R0X1-F1
#
_cell.length_a   1.000
_cell.length_b   1.000
_cell.length_c   1.000
_cell.angle_alpha   90.00
_cell.angle_beta   90.00
_cell.angle_gamma   90.00
#
_symmetry.space_group_name_H-M   'P 1'
#
loop_
_entity.id
_entity.type
_entity.pdbx_description
1 polymer ?
#
loop_
_entity_poly.entity_id
_entity_poly.type
_entity_poly.pdbx_seq_one_letter_code
_entity_poly.pdbx_strand_id
1 'polypeptide(L)'
;ATHKVLQRQYSNREIDKRFTSKDHARRVAWRIIKDWLEAQVWLVETQMAKMEEILLPYLMVDKDRTLYEAMRDKHFLLGSGEEGG
;
A
#
# COMPACT_ATOMS: atom_id res chain seq x y z
N ALA A 1 9.07 -8.68 6.98
CA ALA A 1 9.01 -7.46 7.82
C ALA A 1 8.20 -7.68 9.09
N THR A 2 6.92 -8.09 9.00
CA THR A 2 5.99 -8.26 10.15
C THR A 2 6.54 -9.11 11.29
N HIS A 3 7.19 -10.24 11.01
CA HIS A 3 7.81 -11.06 12.06
C HIS A 3 8.89 -10.31 12.87
N LYS A 4 9.71 -9.46 12.22
CA LYS A 4 10.74 -8.65 12.91
C LYS A 4 10.10 -7.60 13.81
N VAL A 5 8.99 -6.99 13.37
CA VAL A 5 8.22 -6.02 14.16
C VAL A 5 7.63 -6.70 15.40
N LEU A 6 6.99 -7.86 15.24
CA LEU A 6 6.42 -8.61 16.35
C LEU A 6 7.49 -9.07 17.35
N GLN A 7 8.67 -9.50 16.87
CA GLN A 7 9.80 -9.81 17.76
C GLN A 7 10.25 -8.60 18.57
N ARG A 8 10.36 -7.42 17.95
CA ARG A 8 10.70 -6.17 18.64
C ARG A 8 9.67 -5.81 19.70
N GLN A 9 8.37 -5.91 19.38
CA GLN A 9 7.29 -5.64 20.32
C GLN A 9 7.31 -6.59 21.52
N TYR A 10 7.66 -7.86 21.31
CA TYR A 10 7.88 -8.80 22.41
C TYR A 10 9.08 -8.41 23.27
N SER A 11 10.21 -8.03 22.67
CA SER A 11 11.38 -7.53 23.43
C SER A 11 11.05 -6.29 24.26
N ASN A 12 10.15 -5.43 23.77
CA ASN A 12 9.61 -4.28 24.49
C ASN A 12 8.54 -4.63 25.54
N ARG A 13 8.16 -5.90 25.68
CA ARG A 13 7.10 -6.40 26.57
C ARG A 13 5.70 -5.85 26.26
N GLU A 14 5.46 -5.41 25.03
CA GLU A 14 4.16 -4.92 24.57
C GLU A 14 3.18 -6.06 24.25
N ILE A 15 3.73 -7.23 23.86
CA ILE A 15 2.95 -8.39 23.45
C ILE A 15 3.51 -9.69 24.05
N ASP A 16 2.66 -10.71 24.15
CA ASP A 16 3.06 -12.06 24.58
C ASP A 16 3.88 -12.79 23.49
N LYS A 17 4.83 -13.64 23.91
CA LYS A 17 5.68 -14.45 23.04
C LYS A 17 4.90 -15.30 22.03
N ARG A 18 3.68 -15.74 22.36
CA ARG A 18 2.82 -16.54 21.46
C ARG A 18 2.53 -15.84 20.12
N PHE A 19 2.59 -14.51 20.10
CA PHE A 19 2.36 -13.70 18.90
C PHE A 19 3.61 -13.53 18.02
N THR A 20 4.80 -13.97 18.45
CA THR A 20 6.03 -13.80 17.66
C THR A 20 6.28 -14.93 16.68
N SER A 21 5.40 -15.93 16.57
CA SER A 21 5.62 -17.05 15.64
C SER A 21 5.57 -16.58 14.18
N LYS A 22 6.38 -17.20 13.31
CA LYS A 22 6.40 -16.88 11.87
C LYS A 22 5.03 -17.08 11.22
N ASP A 23 4.30 -18.12 11.62
CA ASP A 23 2.96 -18.39 11.07
C ASP A 23 1.93 -17.37 11.52
N HIS A 24 2.00 -16.90 12.79
CA HIS A 24 1.18 -15.79 13.24
C HIS A 24 1.50 -14.52 12.46
N ALA A 25 2.79 -14.20 12.31
CA ALA A 25 3.23 -13.04 11.52
C ALA A 25 2.72 -13.08 10.07
N ARG A 26 2.70 -14.26 9.44
CA ARG A 26 2.12 -14.46 8.10
C ARG A 26 0.62 -14.20 8.10
N ARG A 27 -0.12 -14.75 9.05
CA ARG A 27 -1.58 -14.54 9.16
C ARG A 27 -1.92 -13.06 9.40
N VAL A 28 -1.15 -12.38 10.24
CA VAL A 28 -1.30 -10.94 10.50
C VAL A 28 -1.00 -10.13 9.23
N ALA A 29 0.12 -10.40 8.56
CA ALA A 29 0.45 -9.71 7.31
C ALA A 29 -0.64 -9.89 6.25
N TRP A 30 -1.17 -11.11 6.10
CA TRP A 30 -2.26 -11.39 5.18
C TRP A 30 -3.55 -10.66 5.55
N ARG A 31 -3.89 -10.64 6.86
CA ARG A 31 -5.08 -9.91 7.34
C ARG A 31 -5.00 -8.42 7.02
N ILE A 32 -3.83 -7.80 7.24
CA ILE A 32 -3.61 -6.39 6.90
C ILE A 32 -3.86 -6.13 5.41
N ILE A 33 -3.30 -6.96 4.53
CA ILE A 33 -3.48 -6.80 3.08
C ILE A 33 -4.94 -7.01 2.68
N LYS A 34 -5.60 -8.04 3.23
CA LYS A 34 -7.02 -8.31 2.99
C LYS A 34 -7.90 -7.14 3.42
N ASP A 35 -7.75 -6.68 4.65
CA ASP A 35 -8.58 -5.60 5.21
C ASP A 35 -8.35 -4.28 4.44
N TRP A 36 -7.12 -4.01 4.02
CA TRP A 36 -6.80 -2.89 3.14
C TRP A 36 -7.47 -3.00 1.76
N LEU A 37 -7.38 -4.17 1.12
CA LEU A 37 -8.01 -4.41 -0.18
C LEU A 37 -9.53 -4.31 -0.10
N GLU A 38 -10.14 -4.88 0.95
CA GLU A 38 -11.58 -4.77 1.20
C GLU A 38 -11.99 -3.30 1.34
N ALA A 39 -11.24 -2.48 2.07
CA ALA A 39 -11.52 -1.05 2.15
C ALA A 39 -11.49 -0.35 0.78
N GLN A 40 -10.55 -0.72 -0.11
CA GLN A 40 -10.51 -0.19 -1.48
C GLN A 40 -11.74 -0.62 -2.30
N VAL A 41 -12.17 -1.88 -2.17
CA VAL A 41 -13.38 -2.39 -2.83
C VAL A 41 -14.62 -1.63 -2.35
N TRP A 42 -14.75 -1.42 -1.05
CA TRP A 42 -15.87 -0.66 -0.49
C TRP A 42 -15.93 0.78 -1.04
N LEU A 43 -14.80 1.47 -1.21
CA LEU A 43 -14.78 2.81 -1.80
C LEU A 43 -15.31 2.84 -3.23
N VAL A 44 -15.05 1.78 -4.01
CA VAL A 44 -15.60 1.62 -5.36
C VAL A 44 -17.09 1.32 -5.30
N GLU A 45 -17.50 0.38 -4.44
CA GLU A 45 -18.90 -0.02 -4.29
C GLU A 45 -19.80 1.14 -3.83
N THR A 46 -19.31 2.00 -2.93
CA THR A 46 -20.02 3.19 -2.47
C THR A 46 -19.93 4.38 -3.43
N GLN A 47 -19.32 4.20 -4.61
CA GLN A 47 -19.10 5.23 -5.62
C GLN A 47 -18.29 6.44 -5.10
N MET A 48 -17.52 6.26 -4.02
CA MET A 48 -16.64 7.29 -3.47
C MET A 48 -15.33 7.41 -4.23
N ALA A 49 -14.94 6.37 -4.97
CA ALA A 49 -13.81 6.37 -5.89
C ALA A 49 -14.17 5.50 -7.11
N LYS A 50 -13.56 5.79 -8.25
CA LYS A 50 -13.62 4.90 -9.42
C LYS A 50 -12.48 3.89 -9.39
N MET A 51 -12.70 2.74 -10.03
CA MET A 51 -11.68 1.69 -10.13
C MET A 51 -10.39 2.22 -10.78
N GLU A 52 -10.55 3.07 -11.80
CA GLU A 52 -9.44 3.69 -12.52
C GLU A 52 -8.62 4.61 -11.62
N GLU A 53 -9.24 5.31 -10.66
CA GLU A 53 -8.54 6.21 -9.73
C GLU A 53 -7.68 5.41 -8.74
N ILE A 54 -8.15 4.24 -8.31
CA ILE A 54 -7.41 3.35 -7.40
C ILE A 54 -6.27 2.64 -8.15
N LEU A 55 -6.49 2.25 -9.41
CA LEU A 55 -5.52 1.53 -10.22
C LEU A 55 -4.56 2.45 -10.98
N LEU A 56 -4.82 3.75 -11.03
CA LEU A 56 -3.98 4.74 -11.73
C LEU A 56 -2.48 4.63 -11.40
N PRO A 57 -2.07 4.42 -10.14
CA PRO A 57 -0.66 4.24 -9.80
C PRO A 57 0.02 3.08 -10.53
N TYR A 58 -0.73 2.04 -10.90
CA TYR A 58 -0.26 0.83 -11.57
C TYR A 58 -0.40 0.89 -13.09
N LEU A 59 -0.95 1.98 -13.63
CA LEU A 59 -1.03 2.18 -15.08
C LEU A 59 0.38 2.21 -15.66
N MET A 60 0.65 1.36 -16.66
CA MET A 60 1.92 1.38 -17.37
C MET A 60 2.00 2.63 -18.25
N VAL A 61 3.02 3.46 -18.03
CA VAL A 61 3.30 4.64 -18.87
C VAL A 61 4.35 4.34 -19.94
N ASP A 62 5.14 3.30 -19.73
CA ASP A 62 6.05 2.70 -20.70
C ASP A 62 6.17 1.18 -20.44
N LYS A 63 7.12 0.48 -21.06
CA LYS A 63 7.26 -0.98 -20.90
C LYS A 63 7.73 -1.42 -19.51
N ASP A 64 8.43 -0.55 -18.80
CA ASP A 64 9.18 -0.92 -17.60
C ASP A 64 8.69 -0.18 -16.35
N ARG A 65 7.82 0.83 -16.51
CA ARG A 65 7.40 1.68 -15.41
C ARG A 65 5.91 1.93 -15.37
N THR A 66 5.41 1.88 -14.15
CA THR A 66 4.09 2.36 -13.76
C THR A 66 4.08 3.89 -13.62
N LEU A 67 2.90 4.49 -13.69
CA LEU A 67 2.71 5.93 -13.48
C LEU A 67 3.26 6.35 -12.11
N TYR A 68 3.04 5.54 -11.07
CA TYR A 68 3.60 5.80 -9.74
C TYR A 68 5.12 5.93 -9.78
N GLU A 69 5.81 5.01 -10.44
CA GLU A 69 7.27 5.04 -10.56
C GLU A 69 7.75 6.28 -11.32
N ALA A 70 7.09 6.61 -12.44
CA ALA A 70 7.40 7.81 -13.20
C ALA A 70 7.20 9.10 -12.39
N MET A 71 6.17 9.16 -11.54
CA MET A 71 5.91 10.29 -10.64
C MET A 71 6.92 10.34 -9.48
N ARG A 72 7.24 9.18 -8.89
CA ARG A 72 8.22 9.06 -7.82
C ARG A 72 9.60 9.55 -8.27
N ASP A 73 10.04 9.18 -9.46
CA ASP A 73 11.33 9.60 -10.02
C ASP A 73 11.41 11.14 -10.19
N LYS A 74 10.26 11.79 -10.40
CA LYS A 74 10.12 13.26 -10.44
C LYS A 74 9.80 13.89 -9.08
N HIS A 75 9.95 13.16 -7.98
CA HIS A 75 9.63 13.62 -6.62
C HIS A 75 8.19 14.14 -6.46
N PHE A 76 7.24 13.57 -7.23
CA PHE A 76 5.84 14.01 -7.29
C PHE A 76 5.66 15.49 -7.66
N LEU A 77 6.67 16.12 -8.29
CA LEU A 77 6.55 17.45 -8.84
C LEU A 77 5.60 17.37 -10.05
N LEU A 78 4.41 17.92 -9.88
CA LEU A 78 3.55 18.27 -11.01
C LEU A 78 4.31 19.34 -11.79
N GLY A 79 4.48 19.15 -13.10
CA GLY A 79 5.14 20.16 -13.95
C GLY A 79 4.50 21.53 -13.69
N SER A 80 5.30 22.59 -13.69
CA SER A 80 4.74 23.95 -13.73
C SER A 80 3.75 23.98 -14.86
N GLY A 81 2.46 24.21 -14.55
CA GLY A 81 1.41 24.19 -15.56
C GLY A 81 1.76 25.18 -16.65
N GLU A 82 2.24 24.70 -17.79
CA GLU A 82 2.32 25.53 -18.98
C GLU A 82 0.88 25.69 -19.45
N GLU A 83 0.32 26.87 -19.13
CA GLU A 83 -0.85 27.42 -19.78
C GLU A 83 -0.54 27.48 -21.29
N GLY A 84 -0.95 26.44 -22.01
CA GLY A 84 -1.00 26.46 -23.46
C GLY A 84 -2.10 27.43 -23.90
N GLY A 85 -1.68 28.61 -24.38
CA GLY A 85 -2.51 29.55 -25.13
C GLY A 85 -2.78 29.11 -26.56
#